data_AF-A0A1B6MJ04-F1
#
_entry.id   AF-A0A1B6MJ04-F1
#
_cell.length_a   1.000
_cell.length_b   1.000
_cell.length_c   1.000
_cell.angle_alpha   90.00
_cell.angle_beta   90.00
_cell.angle_gamma   90.00
#
_symmetry.space_group_name_H-M   'P 1'
#
loop_
_entity.id
_entity.type
_entity.pdbx_description
1 polymer ?
#
loop_
_entity_poly.entity_id
_entity_poly.type
_entity_poly.pdbx_seq_one_letter_code
_entity_poly.pdbx_strand_id
1 'polypeptide(L)'
;LFDDSEETCWSSDQGSPQWIEVVFKEDCCISSVTIQFQGGFVGRNCRLDIQKCDNSEVSVPFYPEDINTPQIFAFEPMSVAKVRVVFEESTDFFGRIVIYSLQFM
;
A
#
# COMPACT_ATOMS: atom_id res chain seq x y z
N LEU A 1 5.88 2.58 10.61
CA LEU A 1 5.41 2.75 9.19
C LEU A 1 6.44 3.46 8.31
N PHE A 2 6.89 4.68 8.68
CA PHE A 2 7.92 5.44 7.92
C PHE A 2 9.14 5.81 8.77
N ASP A 3 9.25 5.22 9.96
CA ASP A 3 10.27 5.46 10.98
C ASP A 3 11.34 4.36 11.01
N ASP A 4 11.30 3.42 10.04
CA ASP A 4 12.20 2.26 9.92
C ASP A 4 12.33 1.43 11.21
N SER A 5 11.35 1.53 12.11
CA SER A 5 11.29 0.79 13.36
C SER A 5 10.45 -0.47 13.17
N GLU A 6 11.04 -1.62 13.44
CA GLU A 6 10.33 -2.91 13.44
C GLU A 6 9.34 -3.03 14.61
N GLU A 7 9.48 -2.17 15.62
CA GLU A 7 8.61 -2.14 16.81
C GLU A 7 7.34 -1.30 16.61
N THR A 8 7.22 -0.57 15.48
CA THR A 8 6.05 0.26 15.19
C THR A 8 5.31 -0.22 13.96
N CYS A 9 3.98 -0.14 14.02
CA CYS A 9 3.11 -0.49 12.90
C CYS A 9 1.99 0.54 12.74
N TRP A 10 1.41 0.57 11.55
CA TRP A 10 0.10 1.17 11.32
C TRP A 10 -0.95 0.06 11.33
N SER A 11 -2.05 0.31 12.04
CA SER A 11 -3.23 -0.57 12.05
C SER A 11 -4.44 0.21 11.62
N SER A 12 -5.25 -0.37 10.74
CA SER A 12 -6.58 0.15 10.42
C SER A 12 -7.57 -0.16 11.54
N ASP A 13 -8.75 0.46 11.45
CA ASP A 13 -9.94 0.00 12.17
C ASP A 13 -10.58 -1.21 11.44
N GLN A 14 -11.64 -1.77 11.99
CA GLN A 14 -12.44 -2.82 11.35
C GLN A 14 -13.22 -2.29 10.14
N GLY A 15 -13.50 -3.19 9.18
CA GLY A 15 -14.28 -2.94 7.98
C GLY A 15 -13.47 -3.10 6.71
N SER A 16 -14.18 -3.16 5.58
CA SER A 16 -13.59 -3.21 4.24
C SER A 16 -14.44 -2.38 3.27
N PRO A 17 -13.84 -1.65 2.31
CA PRO A 17 -12.40 -1.58 2.05
C PRO A 17 -11.64 -0.73 3.08
N GLN A 18 -10.32 -0.92 3.14
CA GLN A 18 -9.37 -0.05 3.86
C GLN A 18 -8.44 0.62 2.86
N TRP A 19 -7.83 1.76 3.22
CA TRP A 19 -6.86 2.41 2.35
C TRP A 19 -5.85 3.27 3.10
N ILE A 20 -4.68 3.45 2.48
CA ILE A 20 -3.68 4.43 2.87
C ILE A 20 -3.49 5.39 1.71
N GLU A 21 -3.60 6.70 1.97
CA GLU A 21 -3.32 7.73 0.99
C GLU A 21 -2.02 8.46 1.32
N VAL A 22 -1.16 8.59 0.30
CA VAL A 22 0.14 9.23 0.38
C VAL A 22 0.17 10.35 -0.65
N VAL A 23 0.42 11.57 -0.18
CA VAL A 23 0.60 12.77 -1.01
C VAL A 23 2.08 13.13 -1.00
N PHE A 24 2.69 13.17 -2.18
CA PHE A 24 4.10 13.51 -2.32
C PHE A 24 4.28 15.02 -2.31
N LYS A 25 5.30 15.50 -1.60
CA LYS A 25 5.60 16.95 -1.49
C LYS A 25 6.23 17.51 -2.76
N GLU A 26 6.94 16.66 -3.48
CA GLU A 26 7.66 16.96 -4.71
C GLU A 26 7.32 15.89 -5.75
N ASP A 27 7.45 16.23 -7.02
CA ASP A 27 7.23 15.30 -8.12
C ASP A 27 8.23 14.14 -8.00
N CYS A 28 7.72 12.94 -7.77
CA CYS A 28 8.52 11.73 -7.68
C CYS A 28 8.15 10.74 -8.79
N CYS A 29 9.13 10.02 -9.32
CA CYS A 29 8.89 8.89 -10.18
C CYS A 29 8.91 7.63 -9.32
N ILE A 30 7.87 6.81 -9.39
CA ILE A 30 7.79 5.52 -8.69
C ILE A 30 7.56 4.40 -9.71
N SER A 31 8.13 3.24 -9.42
CA SER A 31 8.14 2.03 -10.25
C SER A 31 7.80 0.78 -9.45
N SER A 32 7.80 0.86 -8.12
CA SER A 32 7.37 -0.24 -7.28
C SER A 32 6.84 0.24 -5.93
N VAL A 33 6.07 -0.63 -5.29
CA VAL A 33 5.70 -0.51 -3.87
C VAL A 33 6.23 -1.73 -3.12
N THR A 34 6.85 -1.50 -1.98
CA THR A 34 7.25 -2.53 -1.03
C THR A 34 6.38 -2.43 0.21
N ILE A 35 5.71 -3.51 0.58
CA ILE A 35 4.81 -3.56 1.73
C ILE A 35 5.17 -4.75 2.62
N GLN A 36 5.25 -4.51 3.92
CA GLN A 36 5.39 -5.56 4.92
C GLN A 36 4.16 -5.56 5.84
N PHE A 37 3.37 -6.62 5.76
CA PHE A 37 2.19 -6.82 6.59
C PHE A 37 2.51 -7.58 7.88
N GLN A 38 1.60 -7.54 8.85
CA GLN A 38 1.54 -8.57 9.88
C GLN A 38 0.75 -9.77 9.32
N GLY A 39 1.30 -10.98 9.45
CA GLY A 39 0.57 -12.20 9.07
C GLY A 39 -0.79 -12.29 9.77
N GLY A 40 -1.83 -12.65 9.03
CA GLY A 40 -3.23 -12.66 9.45
C GLY A 40 -3.97 -11.33 9.26
N PHE A 41 -3.28 -10.23 8.94
CA PHE A 41 -3.87 -8.88 8.74
C PHE A 41 -3.49 -8.28 7.37
N VAL A 42 -3.42 -9.14 6.35
CA VAL A 42 -2.92 -8.82 5.01
C VAL A 42 -4.06 -8.43 4.09
N GLY A 43 -3.85 -7.38 3.30
CA GLY A 43 -4.81 -6.97 2.27
C GLY A 43 -4.91 -7.97 1.13
N ARG A 44 -6.12 -8.18 0.62
CA ARG A 44 -6.45 -9.01 -0.54
C ARG A 44 -7.13 -8.17 -1.62
N ASN A 45 -7.00 -8.60 -2.88
CA ASN A 45 -7.57 -7.90 -4.04
C ASN A 45 -7.18 -6.41 -4.03
N CYS A 46 -5.90 -6.11 -3.83
CA CYS A 46 -5.45 -4.74 -3.61
C CYS A 46 -5.28 -3.98 -4.93
N ARG A 47 -5.30 -2.65 -4.85
CA ARG A 47 -4.93 -1.79 -5.98
C ARG A 47 -4.22 -0.53 -5.53
N LEU A 48 -3.38 0.00 -6.41
CA LEU A 48 -2.77 1.32 -6.30
C LEU A 48 -3.55 2.27 -7.20
N ASP A 49 -4.30 3.19 -6.61
CA ASP A 49 -4.92 4.30 -7.33
C ASP A 49 -3.93 5.46 -7.35
N ILE A 50 -3.33 5.70 -8.51
CA ILE A 50 -2.19 6.59 -8.72
C ILE A 50 -2.66 7.82 -9.49
N GLN A 51 -2.50 9.00 -8.90
CA GLN A 51 -2.70 10.28 -9.56
C GLN A 51 -1.34 10.82 -10.00
N LYS A 52 -1.16 10.96 -11.31
CA LYS A 52 0.05 11.52 -11.90
C LYS A 52 0.08 13.05 -11.79
N CYS A 53 1.26 13.64 -12.00
CA CYS A 53 1.46 15.09 -11.95
C CYS A 53 0.67 15.84 -13.05
N ASP A 54 0.35 15.18 -14.17
CA ASP A 54 -0.52 15.70 -15.24
C ASP A 54 -2.03 15.55 -14.95
N ASN A 55 -2.37 15.14 -13.72
CA ASN A 55 -3.73 14.91 -13.24
C ASN A 55 -4.45 13.72 -13.89
N SER A 56 -3.73 12.85 -14.60
CA SER A 56 -4.25 11.55 -15.04
C SER A 56 -4.25 10.54 -13.90
N GLU A 57 -5.22 9.64 -13.92
CA GLU A 57 -5.37 8.58 -12.91
C GLU A 57 -5.14 7.20 -13.54
N VAL A 58 -4.40 6.36 -12.83
CA VAL A 58 -4.12 4.97 -13.20
C VAL A 58 -4.38 4.09 -12.00
N SER A 59 -5.01 2.93 -12.23
CA SER A 59 -5.20 1.93 -11.18
C SER A 59 -4.42 0.66 -11.51
N VAL A 60 -3.56 0.21 -10.59
CA VAL A 60 -2.70 -0.96 -10.76
C VAL A 60 -3.05 -2.01 -9.71
N PRO A 61 -3.57 -3.20 -10.09
CA PRO A 61 -3.90 -4.25 -9.13
C PRO A 61 -2.63 -4.96 -8.63
N PHE A 62 -2.66 -5.41 -7.37
CA PHE A 62 -1.63 -6.28 -6.80
C PHE A 62 -2.22 -7.24 -5.75
N TYR A 63 -1.53 -8.36 -5.50
CA TYR A 63 -2.06 -9.48 -4.72
C TYR A 63 -1.02 -9.95 -3.69
N PRO A 64 -1.06 -9.43 -2.46
CA PRO A 64 -0.17 -9.87 -1.40
C PRO A 64 -0.44 -11.29 -0.92
N GLU A 65 0.63 -11.99 -0.56
CA GLU A 65 0.58 -13.24 0.18
C GLU A 65 0.46 -12.97 1.69
N ASP A 66 -0.21 -13.87 2.42
CA ASP A 66 -0.39 -13.79 3.87
C ASP A 66 0.89 -14.19 4.62
N ILE A 67 1.91 -13.34 4.51
CA ILE A 67 3.24 -13.50 5.10
C ILE A 67 3.73 -12.18 5.69
N ASN A 68 4.64 -12.26 6.65
CA ASN A 68 5.20 -11.09 7.34
C ASN A 68 6.52 -10.58 6.75
N THR A 69 6.97 -11.14 5.62
CA THR A 69 8.17 -10.68 4.93
C THR A 69 7.82 -9.53 3.98
N PRO A 70 8.74 -8.58 3.73
CA PRO A 70 8.51 -7.52 2.76
C PRO A 70 8.25 -8.09 1.36
N GLN A 71 7.17 -7.63 0.73
CA GLN A 71 6.77 -8.03 -0.62
C GLN A 71 6.86 -6.83 -1.57
N ILE A 72 7.41 -7.06 -2.76
CA ILE A 72 7.66 -6.01 -3.76
C ILE A 72 6.73 -6.21 -4.95
N PHE A 73 6.00 -5.16 -5.30
CA PHE A 73 5.11 -5.12 -6.47
C PHE A 73 5.60 -4.04 -7.43
N ALA A 74 6.18 -4.47 -8.55
CA ALA A 74 6.70 -3.58 -9.59
C ALA A 74 5.63 -3.28 -10.66
N PHE A 75 5.70 -2.08 -11.23
CA PHE A 75 4.81 -1.58 -12.27
C PHE A 75 5.56 -0.59 -13.18
N GLU A 76 4.90 -0.11 -14.24
CA GLU A 76 5.53 0.84 -15.16
C GLU A 76 5.92 2.14 -14.43
N PRO A 77 7.15 2.65 -14.57
CA PRO A 77 7.56 3.90 -13.93
C PRO A 77 6.64 5.08 -14.29
N MET A 78 6.15 5.78 -13.29
CA MET A 78 5.21 6.89 -13.46
C MET A 78 5.62 8.07 -12.57
N SER A 79 5.41 9.29 -13.09
CA SER A 79 5.48 10.51 -12.29
C SER A 79 4.20 10.65 -11.47
N VAL A 80 4.33 10.77 -10.16
CA VAL A 80 3.21 10.62 -9.22
C VAL A 80 3.14 11.78 -8.24
N ALA A 81 1.93 12.32 -8.09
CA ALA A 81 1.61 13.36 -7.11
C ALA A 81 0.93 12.75 -5.87
N LYS A 82 0.09 11.72 -6.06
CA LYS A 82 -0.64 11.05 -4.98
C LYS A 82 -0.83 9.57 -5.30
N VAL A 83 -0.68 8.73 -4.28
CA VAL A 83 -1.03 7.30 -4.35
C VAL A 83 -2.02 6.97 -3.26
N ARG A 84 -3.03 6.19 -3.60
CA ARG A 84 -3.87 5.52 -2.63
C ARG A 84 -3.71 4.01 -2.78
N VAL A 85 -3.19 3.38 -1.73
CA VAL A 85 -3.14 1.93 -1.61
C VAL A 85 -4.47 1.47 -1.05
N VAL A 86 -5.25 0.73 -1.83
CA VAL A 86 -6.58 0.24 -1.46
C VAL A 86 -6.53 -1.26 -1.22
N PHE A 87 -7.07 -1.67 -0.08
CA PHE A 87 -7.23 -3.06 0.33
C PHE A 87 -8.74 -3.38 0.30
N GLU A 88 -9.20 -4.03 -0.77
CA GLU A 88 -10.62 -4.33 -0.96
C GLU A 88 -11.11 -5.38 0.05
N GLU A 89 -10.24 -6.33 0.39
CA GLU A 89 -10.49 -7.40 1.36
C GLU A 89 -9.29 -7.54 2.31
N SER A 90 -9.47 -8.28 3.42
CA SER A 90 -8.40 -8.65 4.34
C SER A 90 -8.44 -10.15 4.65
N THR A 91 -7.29 -10.71 5.02
CA THR A 91 -7.21 -12.03 5.67
C THR A 91 -7.84 -12.04 7.07
N ASP A 92 -7.89 -10.88 7.74
CA ASP A 92 -8.52 -10.72 9.05
C ASP A 92 -10.05 -10.75 8.91
N PHE A 93 -10.72 -11.50 9.79
CA PHE A 93 -12.18 -11.65 9.75
C PHE A 93 -12.94 -10.32 9.89
N PHE A 94 -12.38 -9.34 10.59
CA PHE A 94 -12.99 -8.03 10.78
C PHE A 94 -12.55 -7.01 9.73
N GLY A 95 -11.78 -7.40 8.72
CA GLY A 95 -11.33 -6.50 7.65
C GLY A 95 -10.13 -5.63 8.02
N ARG A 96 -9.48 -5.86 9.18
CA ARG A 96 -8.36 -5.02 9.62
C ARG A 96 -7.10 -5.27 8.80
N ILE A 97 -6.29 -4.23 8.65
CA ILE A 97 -5.00 -4.26 7.97
C ILE A 97 -3.92 -3.78 8.94
N VAL A 98 -2.79 -4.50 9.02
CA VAL A 98 -1.65 -4.10 9.83
C VAL A 98 -0.38 -4.11 8.98
N ILE A 99 0.33 -2.99 8.97
CA ILE A 99 1.51 -2.75 8.12
C ILE A 99 2.67 -2.23 8.97
N TYR A 100 3.80 -2.91 8.91
CA TYR A 100 5.05 -2.49 9.53
C TYR A 100 5.78 -1.45 8.67
N SER A 101 5.92 -1.74 7.37
CA SER A 101 6.66 -0.91 6.43
C SER A 101 5.89 -0.73 5.11
N LEU A 102 5.91 0.49 4.60
CA LEU A 102 5.37 0.89 3.30
C LEU A 102 6.39 1.81 2.62
N GLN A 103 6.93 1.39 1.48
CA GLN A 103 7.94 2.13 0.73
C GLN A 103 7.59 2.19 -0.75
N PHE A 104 7.87 3.32 -1.38
CA PHE A 104 7.76 3.51 -2.83
C PHE A 104 9.16 3.76 -3.41
N MET A 105 9.52 3.07 -4.49
CA MET A 105 10.81 3.19 -5.18
C MET A 105 10.65 3.51 -6.65
#